data_AF-A0A554VUL3-F1
#
_entry.id   AF-A0A554VUL3-F1
#
_cell.length_a   1.000
_cell.length_b   1.000
_cell.length_c   1.000
_cell.angle_alpha   90.00
_cell.angle_beta   90.00
_cell.angle_gamma   90.00
#
_symmetry.space_group_name_H-M   'P 1'
#
loop_
_entity.id
_entity.type
_entity.pdbx_description
1 polymer ?
#
loop_
_entity_poly.entity_id
_entity_poly.type
_entity_poly.pdbx_seq_one_letter_code
_entity_poly.pdbx_strand_id
1 'polypeptide(L)' 'MSMMAAQEPDRQHDSGAAATEEPRHAVRSPRTSHRAASYDRGVQIAAAQLRMVTDRRLGKATPEWIRALAQEEPRAS' A
#
# COMPACT_ATOMS: atom_id res chain seq x y z
N MET A 1 17.46 -7.20 59.98
CA MET A 1 17.31 -6.47 58.70
C MET A 1 18.43 -6.90 57.78
N SER A 2 18.11 -7.66 56.73
CA SER A 2 18.84 -7.80 55.47
C SER A 2 18.10 -8.87 54.67
N MET A 3 17.40 -8.42 53.63
CA MET A 3 16.61 -9.29 52.75
C MET A 3 17.47 -9.85 51.62
N MET A 4 17.23 -11.13 51.34
CA MET A 4 17.07 -11.79 50.02
C MET A 4 18.15 -11.75 48.93
N ALA A 5 18.31 -12.98 48.38
CA ALA A 5 18.61 -13.34 46.99
C ALA A 5 20.06 -13.29 46.53
N ALA A 6 20.79 -14.36 46.88
CA ALA A 6 21.73 -14.97 45.95
C ALA A 6 20.96 -15.86 44.96
N GLN A 7 21.52 -15.99 43.75
CA GLN A 7 21.50 -17.17 42.87
C GLN A 7 20.78 -17.01 41.50
N GLU A 8 21.64 -16.77 40.52
CA GLU A 8 21.70 -17.33 39.15
C GLU A 8 20.74 -16.82 38.05
N PRO A 9 21.27 -16.17 36.99
CA PRO A 9 20.59 -16.07 35.71
C PRO A 9 20.76 -17.39 34.95
N ASP A 10 19.70 -18.20 34.92
CA ASP A 10 19.60 -19.31 33.97
C ASP A 10 19.57 -18.71 32.56
N ARG A 11 20.72 -18.79 31.89
CA ARG A 11 20.89 -18.43 30.49
C ARG A 11 20.18 -19.49 29.68
N GLN A 12 18.92 -19.22 29.37
CA GLN A 12 18.15 -19.98 28.40
C GLN A 12 18.70 -19.71 26.99
N HIS A 13 19.82 -20.37 26.67
CA HIS A 13 20.29 -20.59 25.31
C HIS A 13 19.47 -21.72 24.69
N ASP A 14 18.24 -21.43 24.28
CA ASP A 14 17.59 -22.28 23.29
C ASP A 14 18.03 -21.81 21.90
N SER A 15 18.94 -22.59 21.34
CA SER A 15 19.45 -22.44 19.99
C SER A 15 18.40 -22.97 19.02
N GLY A 16 17.49 -22.11 18.59
CA GLY A 16 16.64 -22.32 17.41
C GLY A 16 17.18 -21.49 16.25
N ALA A 17 17.80 -22.16 15.29
CA ALA A 17 18.58 -21.59 14.21
C ALA A 17 17.76 -20.76 13.18
N ALA A 18 18.48 -19.79 12.61
CA ALA A 18 18.42 -19.35 11.23
C ALA A 18 17.19 -18.57 10.74
N ALA A 19 17.37 -17.25 10.79
CA ALA A 19 17.39 -16.37 9.63
C ALA A 19 16.07 -15.89 9.00
N THR A 20 16.09 -14.57 8.78
CA THR A 20 15.53 -13.79 7.67
C THR A 20 14.13 -13.14 7.87
N GLU A 21 14.18 -11.80 7.82
CA GLU A 21 13.15 -10.83 7.39
C GLU A 21 12.15 -10.34 8.46
N GLU A 22 12.37 -9.14 9.02
CA GLU A 22 11.92 -7.81 8.54
C GLU A 22 10.40 -7.55 8.78
N PRO A 23 10.03 -6.29 9.07
CA PRO A 23 8.92 -5.94 9.94
C PRO A 23 7.59 -6.14 9.22
N ARG A 24 6.69 -6.93 9.80
CA ARG A 24 5.32 -7.03 9.30
C ARG A 24 4.51 -5.83 9.76
N HIS A 25 4.78 -4.74 9.06
CA HIS A 25 3.90 -3.62 8.72
C HIS A 25 2.51 -3.66 9.36
N ALA A 26 2.35 -2.74 10.30
CA ALA A 26 1.30 -1.72 10.29
C ALA A 26 -0.10 -2.15 9.83
N VAL A 27 -0.99 -2.22 10.82
CA VAL A 27 -2.32 -1.58 10.81
C VAL A 27 -3.11 -1.78 9.50
N ARG A 28 -3.85 -2.89 9.43
CA ARG A 28 -5.02 -2.98 8.56
C ARG A 28 -6.11 -2.06 9.13
N SER A 29 -6.00 -0.76 8.86
CA SER A 29 -7.11 0.17 9.05
C SER A 29 -8.24 -0.23 8.10
N PRO A 30 -9.48 -0.42 8.58
CA PRO A 30 -10.60 -0.72 7.72
C PRO A 30 -10.90 0.49 6.83
N ARG A 31 -10.41 0.44 5.58
CA ARG A 31 -10.89 1.13 4.37
C ARG A 31 -11.70 2.40 4.65
N THR A 32 -11.05 3.45 5.13
CA THR A 32 -11.64 4.79 5.25
C THR A 32 -11.68 5.47 3.88
N SER A 33 -12.50 5.01 2.93
CA SER A 33 -12.56 5.70 1.63
C SER A 33 -13.84 5.48 0.84
N HIS A 34 -15.00 5.42 1.49
CA HIS A 34 -16.28 5.53 0.76
C HIS A 34 -16.79 6.98 0.62
N ARG A 35 -16.03 7.98 1.08
CA ARG A 35 -16.48 9.39 1.15
C ARG A 35 -15.81 10.35 0.15
N ALA A 36 -14.84 9.90 -0.66
CA ALA A 36 -14.10 10.74 -1.62
C ALA A 36 -14.40 10.43 -3.11
N ALA A 37 -15.38 9.55 -3.38
CA ALA A 37 -15.60 8.96 -4.69
C ALA A 37 -15.83 9.97 -5.84
N SER A 38 -16.34 11.16 -5.54
CA SER A 38 -16.63 12.18 -6.56
C SER A 38 -15.39 12.95 -7.02
N TYR A 39 -14.55 13.40 -6.08
CA TYR A 39 -13.30 14.12 -6.40
C TYR A 39 -12.28 13.16 -7.03
N ASP A 40 -12.31 11.90 -6.61
CA ASP A 40 -11.49 10.82 -7.18
C ASP A 40 -11.79 10.59 -8.67
N ARG A 41 -12.99 10.90 -9.17
CA ARG A 41 -13.34 10.60 -10.58
C ARG A 41 -12.60 11.49 -11.57
N GLY A 42 -12.50 12.79 -11.31
CA GLY A 42 -11.72 13.69 -12.15
C GLY A 42 -10.24 13.29 -12.20
N VAL A 43 -9.69 12.88 -11.05
CA VAL A 43 -8.31 12.37 -10.96
C VAL A 43 -8.13 11.06 -11.73
N GLN A 44 -9.10 10.14 -11.66
CA GLN A 44 -9.09 8.89 -12.42
C GLN A 44 -9.09 9.14 -13.93
N ILE A 45 -9.90 10.09 -14.41
CA ILE A 45 -9.96 10.48 -15.83
C ILE A 45 -8.61 11.09 -16.26
N ALA A 46 -8.07 12.01 -15.48
CA ALA A 46 -6.77 12.63 -15.77
C ALA A 46 -5.63 11.58 -15.80
N ALA A 47 -5.63 10.63 -14.86
CA ALA A 47 -4.68 9.54 -14.83
C ALA A 47 -4.82 8.61 -16.05
N ALA A 48 -6.06 8.34 -16.50
CA ALA A 48 -6.34 7.55 -17.70
C ALA A 48 -5.82 8.25 -18.98
N GLN A 49 -6.04 9.56 -19.11
CA GLN A 49 -5.51 10.36 -20.22
C GLN A 49 -3.98 10.35 -20.24
N LEU A 50 -3.34 10.54 -19.08
CA LEU A 50 -1.89 10.46 -18.96
C LEU A 50 -1.36 9.07 -19.35
N ARG A 51 -2.09 8.02 -18.96
CA ARG A 51 -1.74 6.64 -19.31
C ARG A 51 -1.77 6.41 -20.82
N MET A 52 -2.78 6.92 -21.53
CA MET A 52 -2.86 6.82 -22.99
C MET A 52 -1.64 7.44 -23.69
N VAL A 53 -1.23 8.63 -23.25
CA VAL A 53 -0.04 9.31 -23.81
C VAL A 53 1.23 8.52 -23.53
N THR A 54 1.34 7.98 -22.31
CA THR A 54 2.51 7.19 -21.89
C THR A 54 2.61 5.89 -22.67
N ASP A 55 1.51 5.14 -22.79
CA ASP A 55 1.47 3.89 -23.55
C ASP A 55 1.82 4.12 -25.02
N ARG A 56 1.30 5.19 -25.65
CA ARG A 56 1.68 5.58 -27.01
C ARG A 56 3.18 5.83 -27.15
N ARG A 57 3.78 6.58 -26.21
CA ARG A 57 5.22 6.86 -26.21
C ARG A 57 6.07 5.61 -26.02
N LEU A 58 5.55 4.63 -25.29
CA LEU A 58 6.21 3.34 -25.04
C LEU A 58 5.88 2.28 -26.11
N GLY A 59 5.09 2.59 -27.14
CA GLY A 59 4.64 1.62 -28.13
C GLY A 59 3.74 0.51 -27.56
N LYS A 60 3.10 0.75 -26.41
CA LYS A 60 2.22 -0.20 -25.73
C LYS A 60 0.77 0.03 -26.14
N ALA A 61 0.00 -1.05 -26.23
CA ALA A 61 -1.44 -0.97 -26.40
C ALA A 61 -2.09 -0.54 -25.08
N THR A 62 -2.89 0.54 -25.11
CA THR A 62 -3.70 0.94 -23.97
C THR A 62 -4.96 0.06 -23.88
N PRO A 63 -5.27 -0.51 -22.69
CA PRO A 63 -6.48 -1.29 -22.47
C PRO A 63 -7.78 -0.51 -22.75
N GLU A 64 -8.81 -1.20 -23.22
CA GLU A 64 -10.08 -0.55 -23.60
C GLU A 64 -10.79 0.15 -22.44
N TRP A 65 -10.74 -0.42 -21.23
CA TRP A 65 -11.35 0.21 -20.06
C TRP A 65 -10.67 1.55 -19.67
N ILE A 66 -9.36 1.71 -19.94
CA ILE A 66 -8.65 2.99 -19.75
C ILE A 66 -9.11 3.99 -20.81
N ARG A 67 -9.31 3.53 -22.06
CA ARG A 67 -9.80 4.40 -23.13
C ARG A 67 -11.20 4.91 -22.84
N ALA A 68 -12.08 4.03 -22.38
CA ALA A 68 -13.42 4.41 -21.94
C ALA A 68 -13.36 5.44 -20.81
N LEU A 69 -12.52 5.21 -19.80
CA LEU A 69 -12.35 6.11 -18.66
C LEU A 69 -11.79 7.49 -19.07
N ALA A 70 -10.87 7.55 -20.03
CA ALA A 70 -10.26 8.80 -20.49
C ALA A 70 -11.22 9.67 -21.33
N GLN A 71 -12.25 9.07 -21.91
CA GLN A 71 -13.30 9.74 -22.70
C GLN A 71 -14.43 10.30 -21.84
N GLU A 72 -14.45 9.98 -20.54
CA GLU A 72 -15.42 10.56 -19.64
C GLU A 72 -15.10 12.04 -19.38
N GLU A 73 -16.13 12.88 -19.33
CA GLU A 73 -15.96 14.26 -18.93
C GLU A 73 -15.68 14.32 -17.42
N PRO A 74 -14.61 15.01 -16.99
CA PRO A 74 -14.45 15.31 -15.58
C PRO A 74 -15.61 16.24 -15.20
N ARG A 75 -16.59 15.71 -14.44
CA ARG A 75 -17.65 16.56 -13.88
C ARG A 75 -16.97 17.62 -13.02
N ALA A 76 -16.88 18.83 -13.53
CA ALA A 76 -16.50 19.99 -12.76
C ALA A 76 -17.53 20.13 -11.64
N SER A 77 -17.07 19.95 -10.40
CA SER A 77 -17.85 20.27 -9.19
C SER A 77 -17.77 21.77 -8.92
#